data_AF-A0A7S2UP75-F1
#
_entry.id   AF-A0A7S2UP75-F1
#
_cell.length_a   1.000
_cell.length_b   1.000
_cell.length_c   1.000
_cell.angle_alpha   90.00
_cell.angle_beta   90.00
_cell.angle_gamma   90.00
#
_symmetry.space_group_name_H-M   'P 1'
#
loop_
_entity.id
_entity.type
_entity.pdbx_description
1 polymer ?
#
loop_
_entity_poly.entity_id
_entity_poly.type
_entity_poly.pdbx_seq_one_letter_code
_entity_poly.pdbx_strand_id
1 'polypeptide(L)'
;KSIIINYNPETVSTDYDESDRLYFEELSLERVLDIYEREGAGGVVVSVGGQIPNNLAEPLHESGVTILGTSARDINRAEDRHEFSNMLDTMGLSQPAWSVLTSQDEAIEFADKVGYPVLVRPSFVLSGAAMRVAVNETQLRNFLALAADVAADKPVVVTKFIMDA
;
A
#
# COMPACT_ATOMS: atom_id res chain seq x y z
N LYS A 1 6.61 14.84 -24.41
CA LYS A 1 7.80 14.00 -24.13
C LYS A 1 7.46 13.08 -22.97
N SER A 2 7.50 11.79 -23.20
CA SER A 2 7.28 10.69 -22.27
C SER A 2 8.62 10.15 -21.81
N ILE A 3 8.75 9.89 -20.51
CA ILE A 3 9.98 9.37 -19.91
C ILE A 3 9.58 8.21 -19.02
N ILE A 4 10.17 7.04 -19.24
CA ILE A 4 9.92 5.84 -18.46
C ILE A 4 11.16 5.52 -17.63
N ILE A 5 10.96 5.17 -16.36
CA ILE A 5 12.00 4.59 -15.50
C ILE A 5 11.54 3.18 -15.17
N ASN A 6 12.25 2.17 -15.65
CA ASN A 6 11.94 0.77 -15.39
C ASN A 6 13.20 -0.07 -15.57
N TYR A 7 13.45 -1.01 -14.67
CA TYR A 7 14.63 -1.89 -14.66
C TYR A 7 14.30 -3.35 -15.03
N ASN A 8 13.04 -3.67 -15.34
CA ASN A 8 12.67 -5.04 -15.71
C ASN A 8 12.87 -5.26 -17.23
N PRO A 9 13.89 -6.04 -17.66
CA PRO A 9 14.17 -6.26 -19.08
C PRO A 9 13.10 -7.10 -19.79
N GLU A 10 12.22 -7.77 -19.04
CA GLU A 10 11.18 -8.65 -19.58
C GLU A 10 9.83 -7.91 -19.78
N THR A 11 9.88 -6.58 -19.97
CA THR A 11 8.66 -5.77 -20.18
C THR A 11 8.73 -4.99 -21.48
N VAL A 12 7.59 -4.93 -22.18
CA VAL A 12 7.44 -4.10 -23.39
C VAL A 12 7.74 -2.63 -23.09
N SER A 13 7.42 -2.14 -21.88
CA SER A 13 7.75 -0.76 -21.47
C SER A 13 9.24 -0.41 -21.48
N THR A 14 10.13 -1.40 -21.58
CA THR A 14 11.58 -1.20 -21.72
C THR A 14 12.09 -1.34 -23.16
N ASP A 15 11.20 -1.52 -24.13
CA ASP A 15 11.53 -1.42 -25.55
C ASP A 15 11.84 0.06 -25.90
N TYR A 16 12.80 0.25 -26.81
CA TYR A 16 13.38 1.57 -27.09
C TYR A 16 12.42 2.52 -27.83
N ASP A 17 11.33 2.00 -28.39
CA ASP A 17 10.35 2.70 -29.21
C ASP A 17 9.04 3.03 -28.46
N GLU A 18 8.87 2.56 -27.22
CA GLU A 18 7.65 2.80 -26.41
C GLU A 18 7.62 4.17 -25.72
N SER A 19 8.77 4.84 -25.56
CA SER A 19 8.84 6.18 -24.95
C SER A 19 9.88 7.06 -25.62
N ASP A 20 9.75 8.38 -25.46
CA ASP A 20 10.77 9.31 -25.97
C ASP A 20 12.12 9.12 -25.27
N ARG A 21 12.11 8.60 -24.03
CA ARG A 21 13.32 8.27 -23.28
C ARG A 21 13.07 7.21 -22.21
N LEU A 22 13.88 6.15 -22.25
CA LEU A 22 13.95 5.13 -21.21
C LEU A 22 15.17 5.34 -20.31
N TYR A 23 14.95 5.29 -19.00
CA TYR A 23 15.98 5.10 -17.98
C TYR A 23 15.87 3.69 -17.42
N PHE A 24 16.85 2.85 -17.75
CA PHE A 24 16.91 1.48 -17.27
C PHE A 24 17.59 1.42 -15.90
N GLU A 25 16.86 1.79 -14.85
CA GLU A 25 17.36 2.09 -13.51
C GLU A 25 16.38 1.60 -12.43
N GLU A 26 16.91 1.21 -11.27
CA GLU A 26 16.07 0.84 -10.12
C GLU A 26 15.26 2.04 -9.61
N LEU A 27 14.03 1.78 -9.16
CA LEU A 27 13.14 2.81 -8.63
C LEU A 27 13.50 3.12 -7.18
N SER A 28 14.33 4.15 -6.99
CA SER A 28 14.59 4.77 -5.68
C SER A 28 14.20 6.25 -5.70
N LEU A 29 13.94 6.83 -4.52
CA LEU A 29 13.61 8.24 -4.41
C LEU A 29 14.70 9.14 -5.02
N GLU A 30 15.95 8.92 -4.63
CA GLU A 30 17.12 9.63 -5.15
C GLU A 30 17.18 9.57 -6.67
N ARG A 31 17.02 8.36 -7.23
CA ARG A 31 17.14 8.17 -8.67
C ARG A 31 16.03 8.87 -9.45
N VAL A 32 14.80 8.82 -8.93
CA VAL A 32 13.66 9.49 -9.56
C VAL A 32 13.82 11.01 -9.49
N LEU A 33 14.30 11.56 -8.38
CA LEU A 33 14.56 13.01 -8.24
C LEU A 33 15.64 13.50 -9.20
N ASP A 34 16.76 12.79 -9.29
CA ASP A 34 17.85 13.10 -10.24
C ASP A 34 17.34 13.18 -11.68
N ILE A 35 16.53 12.20 -12.08
CA ILE A 35 15.97 12.13 -13.44
C ILE A 35 14.94 13.24 -13.64
N TYR A 36 14.08 13.49 -12.66
CA TYR A 36 13.06 14.55 -12.71
C TYR A 36 13.69 15.93 -12.92
N GLU A 37 14.74 16.26 -12.15
CA GLU A 37 15.47 17.53 -12.28
C GLU A 37 16.23 17.61 -13.61
N ARG A 38 16.99 16.56 -13.96
CA ARG A 38 17.79 16.51 -15.19
C ARG A 38 16.95 16.69 -16.44
N GLU A 39 15.75 16.11 -16.46
CA GLU A 39 14.85 16.18 -17.61
C GLU A 39 13.93 17.41 -17.59
N GLY A 40 13.91 18.16 -16.49
CA GLY A 40 12.98 19.28 -16.29
C GLY A 40 11.53 18.84 -16.43
N ALA A 41 11.18 17.68 -15.88
CA ALA A 41 9.89 17.06 -16.08
C ALA A 41 8.76 17.89 -15.46
N GLY A 42 7.63 17.99 -16.16
CA GLY A 42 6.45 18.74 -15.68
C GLY A 42 5.64 18.00 -14.61
N GLY A 43 5.89 16.71 -14.42
CA GLY A 43 5.24 15.88 -13.41
C GLY A 43 5.53 14.40 -13.59
N VAL A 44 5.14 13.60 -12.61
CA VAL A 44 5.40 12.15 -12.53
C VAL A 44 4.08 11.39 -12.37
N VAL A 45 3.93 10.28 -13.10
CA VAL A 45 2.81 9.34 -12.94
C VAL A 45 3.32 8.12 -12.17
N VAL A 46 2.77 7.87 -10.98
CA VAL A 46 3.19 6.75 -10.11
C VAL A 46 2.21 5.57 -10.12
N SER A 47 0.96 5.79 -10.54
CA SER A 47 -0.15 4.85 -10.39
C SER A 47 -0.15 3.65 -11.34
N VAL A 48 0.87 3.50 -12.20
CA VAL A 48 0.94 2.48 -13.25
C VAL A 48 2.05 1.44 -13.03
N GLY A 49 2.88 1.58 -12.00
CA GLY A 49 4.03 0.70 -11.76
C GLY A 49 3.94 -0.15 -10.49
N GLY A 50 2.76 -0.30 -9.89
CA GLY A 50 2.54 -1.13 -8.71
C GLY A 50 3.02 -0.51 -7.40
N GLN A 51 3.39 -1.33 -6.41
CA GLN A 51 3.65 -0.83 -5.05
C GLN A 51 4.90 0.03 -4.93
N ILE A 52 5.95 -0.27 -5.69
CA ILE A 52 7.23 0.46 -5.58
C ILE A 52 7.02 1.96 -5.85
N PRO A 53 6.45 2.39 -6.99
CA PRO A 53 6.18 3.81 -7.22
C PRO A 53 5.06 4.37 -6.34
N ASN A 54 4.05 3.58 -5.95
CA ASN A 54 3.03 4.04 -4.99
C ASN A 54 3.68 4.41 -3.64
N ASN A 55 4.64 3.63 -3.16
CA ASN A 55 5.40 3.92 -1.94
C ASN A 55 6.29 5.16 -2.07
N LEU A 56 6.67 5.55 -3.30
CA LEU A 56 7.45 6.76 -3.56
C LEU A 56 6.57 8.01 -3.71
N ALA A 57 5.25 7.88 -3.82
CA ALA A 57 4.35 8.99 -4.12
C ALA A 57 4.45 10.13 -3.09
N GLU A 58 4.44 9.79 -1.80
CA GLU A 58 4.50 10.77 -0.71
C GLU A 58 5.90 11.39 -0.56
N PRO A 59 7.01 10.63 -0.50
CA PRO A 59 8.35 11.22 -0.49
C PRO A 59 8.64 12.13 -1.70
N LEU A 60 8.15 11.76 -2.90
CA LEU A 60 8.27 12.61 -4.10
C LEU A 60 7.47 13.89 -3.95
N HIS A 61 6.23 13.80 -3.46
CA HIS A 61 5.39 14.97 -3.23
C HIS A 61 6.01 15.93 -2.20
N GLU A 62 6.53 15.41 -1.09
CA GLU A 62 7.26 16.19 -0.07
C GLU A 62 8.52 16.87 -0.63
N SER A 63 9.13 16.24 -1.64
CA SER A 63 10.29 16.78 -2.35
C SER A 63 9.92 17.82 -3.42
N GLY A 64 8.63 18.18 -3.55
CA GLY A 64 8.15 19.19 -4.49
C GLY A 64 7.89 18.68 -5.90
N VAL A 65 7.92 17.37 -6.12
CA VAL A 65 7.57 16.76 -7.41
C VAL A 65 6.07 16.89 -7.65
N THR A 66 5.69 17.30 -8.86
CA THR A 66 4.27 17.33 -9.25
C THR A 66 3.80 15.92 -9.61
N ILE A 67 2.98 15.32 -8.74
CA ILE A 67 2.33 14.03 -9.04
C ILE A 67 1.13 14.26 -9.96
N LEU A 68 1.10 13.57 -11.08
CA LEU A 68 0.02 13.60 -12.07
C LEU A 68 -0.96 12.45 -11.84
N GLY A 69 -2.25 12.71 -12.04
CA GLY A 69 -3.31 11.73 -11.82
C GLY A 69 -3.78 11.72 -10.36
N THR A 70 -3.84 10.54 -9.75
CA THR A 70 -4.23 10.39 -8.33
C THR A 70 -3.17 11.05 -7.44
N SER A 71 -3.62 11.92 -6.53
CA SER A 71 -2.71 12.63 -5.64
C SER A 71 -1.96 11.68 -4.71
N ALA A 72 -0.75 12.04 -4.28
CA ALA A 72 0.00 11.26 -3.29
C ALA A 72 -0.82 11.01 -2.02
N ARG A 73 -1.56 12.02 -1.56
CA ARG A 73 -2.48 11.92 -0.43
C ARG A 73 -3.58 10.89 -0.66
N ASP A 74 -4.21 10.87 -1.82
CA ASP A 74 -5.29 9.91 -2.11
C ASP A 74 -4.76 8.49 -2.30
N ILE A 75 -3.54 8.33 -2.83
CA ILE A 75 -2.83 7.04 -2.86
C ILE A 75 -2.60 6.56 -1.41
N ASN A 76 -2.03 7.42 -0.57
CA ASN A 76 -1.78 7.09 0.84
C ASN A 76 -3.07 6.73 1.58
N ARG A 77 -4.15 7.51 1.38
CA ARG A 77 -5.47 7.25 1.97
C ARG A 77 -6.07 5.90 1.55
N ALA A 78 -5.72 5.39 0.37
CA ALA A 78 -6.17 4.08 -0.12
C ALA A 78 -5.28 2.92 0.37
N GLU A 79 -3.98 3.17 0.53
CA GLU A 79 -2.99 2.18 0.97
C GLU A 79 -3.01 1.96 2.50
N ASP A 80 -3.26 3.03 3.26
CA ASP A 80 -3.46 2.96 4.70
C ASP A 80 -4.85 2.38 5.03
N ARG A 81 -4.87 1.21 5.67
CA ARG A 81 -6.11 0.49 5.97
C ARG A 81 -6.98 1.20 7.01
N HIS A 82 -6.39 1.93 7.93
CA HIS A 82 -7.13 2.72 8.91
C HIS A 82 -7.78 3.93 8.24
N GLU A 83 -7.03 4.70 7.45
CA GLU A 83 -7.58 5.84 6.73
C GLU A 83 -8.67 5.41 5.74
N PHE A 84 -8.43 4.30 5.03
CA PHE A 84 -9.41 3.76 4.08
C PHE A 84 -10.69 3.34 4.78
N SER A 85 -10.61 2.61 5.90
CA SER A 85 -11.80 2.13 6.60
C SER A 85 -12.54 3.29 7.27
N ASN A 86 -11.83 4.25 7.88
CA ASN A 86 -12.45 5.48 8.39
C ASN A 86 -13.15 6.30 7.31
N MET A 87 -12.58 6.36 6.11
CA MET A 87 -13.20 7.04 4.98
C MET A 87 -14.54 6.38 4.62
N LEU A 88 -14.58 5.04 4.57
CA LEU A 88 -15.82 4.31 4.29
C LEU A 88 -16.89 4.58 5.37
N ASP A 89 -16.50 4.58 6.65
CA ASP A 89 -17.40 4.89 7.77
C ASP A 89 -17.94 6.32 7.67
N THR A 90 -17.08 7.29 7.35
CA THR A 90 -17.47 8.70 7.18
C THR A 90 -18.46 8.88 6.02
N MET A 91 -18.32 8.08 4.96
CA MET A 91 -19.23 8.09 3.81
C MET A 91 -20.51 7.28 4.04
N GLY A 92 -20.64 6.58 5.16
CA GLY A 92 -21.77 5.68 5.43
C GLY A 92 -21.80 4.46 4.51
N LEU A 93 -20.65 4.05 3.96
CA LEU A 93 -20.53 2.87 3.11
C LEU A 93 -20.36 1.62 3.97
N SER A 94 -21.03 0.54 3.57
CA SER A 94 -20.97 -0.73 4.30
C SER A 94 -19.59 -1.37 4.18
N GLN A 95 -19.04 -1.80 5.32
CA GLN A 95 -17.84 -2.62 5.41
C GLN A 95 -17.98 -3.59 6.59
N PRO A 96 -17.23 -4.71 6.61
CA PRO A 96 -17.25 -5.59 7.77
C PRO A 96 -16.69 -4.88 9.01
N ALA A 97 -17.09 -5.34 10.20
CA ALA A 97 -16.55 -4.80 11.45
C ALA A 97 -15.02 -4.84 11.43
N TRP A 98 -14.37 -3.77 11.85
CA TRP A 98 -12.93 -3.60 11.76
C TRP A 98 -12.38 -2.83 12.98
N SER A 99 -11.09 -2.98 13.25
CA SER A 99 -10.38 -2.18 14.26
C SER A 99 -8.92 -2.03 13.90
N VAL A 100 -8.36 -0.84 14.18
CA VAL A 100 -6.91 -0.65 14.32
C VAL A 100 -6.51 -1.12 15.69
N LEU A 101 -5.47 -1.92 15.77
CA LEU A 101 -5.11 -2.58 17.01
C LEU A 101 -3.63 -2.34 17.26
N THR A 102 -3.34 -1.77 18.43
CA THR A 102 -1.99 -1.36 18.82
C THR A 102 -1.32 -2.40 19.71
N SER A 103 -2.09 -3.39 20.18
CA SER A 103 -1.60 -4.53 20.95
C SER A 103 -2.27 -5.85 20.53
N GLN A 104 -1.63 -6.98 20.87
CA GLN A 104 -2.22 -8.29 20.61
C GLN A 104 -3.50 -8.52 21.42
N ASP A 105 -3.58 -7.99 22.64
CA ASP A 105 -4.74 -8.21 23.51
C ASP A 105 -5.97 -7.45 23.00
N GLU A 106 -5.81 -6.21 22.53
CA GLU A 106 -6.88 -5.48 21.84
C GLU A 106 -7.43 -6.27 20.64
N ALA A 107 -6.54 -6.92 19.89
CA ALA A 107 -6.95 -7.68 18.71
C ALA A 107 -7.80 -8.90 19.04
N ILE A 108 -7.52 -9.52 20.18
CA ILE A 108 -8.24 -10.69 20.67
C ILE A 108 -9.58 -10.26 21.24
N GLU A 109 -9.63 -9.19 22.02
CA GLU A 109 -10.89 -8.62 22.50
C GLU A 109 -11.82 -8.25 21.33
N PHE A 110 -11.27 -7.65 20.28
CA PHE A 110 -12.01 -7.37 19.06
C PHE A 110 -12.53 -8.66 18.41
N ALA A 111 -11.67 -9.67 18.25
CA ALA A 111 -12.03 -10.93 17.61
C ALA A 111 -13.08 -11.73 18.40
N ASP A 112 -13.03 -11.70 19.73
CA ASP A 112 -14.02 -12.32 20.61
C ASP A 112 -15.37 -11.60 20.52
N LYS A 113 -15.37 -10.28 20.37
CA LYS A 113 -16.57 -9.47 20.20
C LYS A 113 -17.25 -9.71 18.85
N VAL A 114 -16.50 -9.77 17.75
CA VAL A 114 -17.07 -9.93 16.39
C VAL A 114 -17.20 -11.39 15.95
N GLY A 115 -16.58 -12.31 16.70
CA GLY A 115 -16.50 -13.73 16.42
C GLY A 115 -15.51 -14.08 15.31
N TYR A 116 -14.88 -15.25 15.42
CA TYR A 116 -14.03 -15.82 14.38
C TYR A 116 -14.85 -16.36 13.18
N PRO A 117 -14.28 -16.47 11.98
CA PRO A 117 -12.93 -16.05 11.61
C PRO A 117 -12.77 -14.53 11.48
N VAL A 118 -11.53 -14.06 11.66
CA VAL A 118 -11.09 -12.67 11.43
C VAL A 118 -9.92 -12.64 10.45
N LEU A 119 -9.76 -11.53 9.73
CA LEU A 119 -8.74 -11.31 8.72
C LEU A 119 -7.75 -10.25 9.23
N VAL A 120 -6.49 -10.64 9.32
CA VAL A 120 -5.37 -9.74 9.65
C VAL A 120 -4.85 -9.11 8.36
N ARG A 121 -4.82 -7.77 8.30
CA ARG A 121 -4.50 -6.98 7.10
C ARG A 121 -3.47 -5.89 7.42
N PRO A 122 -2.20 -6.09 7.09
CA PRO A 122 -1.21 -5.02 7.12
C PRO A 122 -1.52 -3.92 6.09
N SER A 123 -1.09 -2.69 6.36
CA SER A 123 -1.12 -1.57 5.41
C SER A 123 0.08 -1.59 4.45
N PHE A 124 -0.04 -0.95 3.28
CA PHE A 124 1.04 -0.81 2.27
C PHE A 124 1.60 -2.13 1.72
N VAL A 125 0.76 -3.17 1.65
CA VAL A 125 1.08 -4.45 1.02
C VAL A 125 0.06 -4.73 -0.09
N LEU A 126 0.56 -5.10 -1.27
CA LEU A 126 -0.25 -5.57 -2.40
C LEU A 126 -0.34 -7.10 -2.43
N SER A 127 -1.36 -7.60 -3.13
CA SER A 127 -1.55 -9.02 -3.45
C SER A 127 -1.72 -9.96 -2.24
N GLY A 128 -2.19 -9.43 -1.12
CA GLY A 128 -2.44 -10.23 0.09
C GLY A 128 -1.16 -10.74 0.77
N ALA A 129 0.01 -10.19 0.42
CA ALA A 129 1.24 -10.47 1.13
C ALA A 129 1.03 -10.20 2.62
N ALA A 130 1.30 -11.21 3.45
CA ALA A 130 1.07 -11.21 4.89
C ALA A 130 -0.41 -11.06 5.37
N MET A 131 -1.41 -11.13 4.48
CA MET A 131 -2.81 -11.26 4.92
C MET A 131 -3.11 -12.68 5.37
N ARG A 132 -3.76 -12.84 6.53
CA ARG A 132 -4.06 -14.15 7.09
C ARG A 132 -5.43 -14.19 7.74
N VAL A 133 -6.17 -15.28 7.51
CA VAL A 133 -7.46 -15.56 8.14
C VAL A 133 -7.22 -16.40 9.38
N ALA A 134 -7.47 -15.83 10.56
CA ALA A 134 -7.43 -16.54 11.84
C ALA A 134 -8.83 -17.09 12.15
N VAL A 135 -8.93 -18.41 12.36
CA VAL A 135 -10.18 -19.07 12.75
C VAL A 135 -10.33 -19.25 14.27
N ASN A 136 -9.30 -18.89 15.05
CA ASN A 136 -9.30 -18.90 16.51
C ASN A 136 -8.20 -17.99 17.07
N GLU A 137 -8.20 -17.79 18.39
CA GLU A 137 -7.24 -16.94 19.12
C GLU A 137 -5.79 -17.37 18.90
N THR A 138 -5.50 -18.68 18.96
CA THR A 138 -4.13 -19.20 18.77
C THR A 138 -3.56 -18.79 17.41
N GLN A 139 -4.35 -18.92 16.35
CA GLN A 139 -3.94 -18.47 15.02
C GLN A 139 -3.78 -16.96 14.94
N LEU A 140 -4.69 -16.20 15.57
CA LEU A 140 -4.62 -14.74 15.59
C LEU A 140 -3.32 -14.25 16.24
N ARG A 141 -2.97 -14.78 17.43
CA ARG A 141 -1.72 -14.45 18.14
C ARG A 141 -0.49 -14.74 17.27
N ASN A 142 -0.45 -15.91 16.64
CA ASN A 142 0.65 -16.29 15.75
C ASN A 142 0.78 -15.33 14.56
N PHE A 143 -0.34 -14.90 13.97
CA PHE A 143 -0.32 -14.00 12.82
C PHE A 143 0.05 -12.57 13.20
N LEU A 144 -0.39 -12.08 14.36
CA LEU A 144 0.02 -10.77 14.86
C LEU A 144 1.52 -10.72 15.18
N ALA A 145 2.08 -11.79 15.76
CA ALA A 145 3.52 -11.91 15.97
C ALA A 145 4.30 -11.83 14.65
N LEU A 146 3.88 -12.58 13.63
CA LEU A 146 4.50 -12.53 12.29
C LEU A 146 4.32 -11.16 11.60
N ALA A 147 3.17 -10.51 11.79
CA ALA A 147 2.91 -9.20 11.20
C ALA A 147 3.79 -8.12 11.84
N ALA A 148 4.02 -8.18 13.15
CA ALA A 148 4.92 -7.26 13.85
C ALA A 148 6.36 -7.34 13.32
N ASP A 149 6.84 -8.54 12.97
CA ASP A 149 8.18 -8.72 12.37
C ASP A 149 8.30 -8.12 10.96
N VAL A 150 7.21 -8.11 10.18
CA VAL A 150 7.18 -7.63 8.78
C VAL A 150 6.88 -6.13 8.69
N ALA A 151 6.13 -5.59 9.66
CA ALA A 151 5.59 -4.24 9.62
C ALA A 151 5.80 -3.51 10.96
N ALA A 152 7.05 -3.51 11.46
CA ALA A 152 7.42 -3.03 12.80
C ALA A 152 6.89 -1.61 13.14
N ASP A 153 6.72 -0.75 12.13
CA ASP A 153 6.29 0.65 12.31
C ASP A 153 4.89 0.96 11.77
N LYS A 154 4.13 -0.04 11.30
CA LYS A 154 2.83 0.19 10.66
C LYS A 154 1.67 -0.49 11.40
N PRO A 155 0.55 0.22 11.62
CA PRO A 155 -0.60 -0.35 12.30
C PRO A 155 -1.19 -1.52 11.50
N VAL A 156 -1.54 -2.59 12.20
CA VAL A 156 -2.23 -3.75 11.62
C VAL A 156 -3.72 -3.58 11.85
N VAL A 157 -4.51 -3.77 10.78
CA VAL A 157 -5.97 -3.75 10.86
C VAL A 157 -6.48 -5.18 10.91
N VAL A 158 -7.40 -5.45 11.85
CA VAL A 158 -8.15 -6.72 11.89
C VAL A 158 -9.60 -6.44 11.50
N THR A 159 -10.14 -7.31 10.66
CA THR A 159 -11.49 -7.19 10.11
C THR A 159 -12.25 -8.51 10.29
N LYS A 160 -13.56 -8.46 10.52
CA LYS A 160 -14.41 -9.66 10.46
C LYS A 160 -14.33 -10.29 9.07
N PHE A 161 -13.96 -11.57 9.00
CA PHE A 161 -13.94 -12.29 7.73
C PHE A 161 -15.35 -12.79 7.38
N ILE A 162 -15.78 -12.50 6.14
CA ILE A 162 -17.06 -12.92 5.58
C ILE A 162 -16.79 -14.16 4.72
N MET A 163 -17.35 -15.31 5.10
CA MET A 163 -17.08 -16.58 4.43
C MET A 163 -17.90 -16.78 3.14
N ASP A 164 -19.08 -16.17 3.08
CA ASP A 164 -20.06 -16.37 2.01
C ASP A 164 -20.44 -15.02 1.36
N ALA A 165 -19.45 -14.32 0.82
CA ALA A 165 -19.62 -13.04 0.12
C ALA A 165 -19.88 -13.23 -1.38
#